data_AF-E2AWR9-F1
#
_entry.id   AF-E2AWR9-F1
#
_cell.length_a   1.000
_cell.length_b   1.000
_cell.length_c   1.000
_cell.angle_alpha   90.00
_cell.angle_beta   90.00
_cell.angle_gamma   90.00
#
_symmetry.space_group_name_H-M   'P 1'
#
loop_
_entity.id
_entity.type
_entity.pdbx_description
1 polymer ?
#
loop_
_entity_poly.entity_id
_entity_poly.type
_entity_poly.pdbx_seq_one_letter_code
_entity_poly.pdbx_strand_id
1 'polypeptide(L)' 'IAMAKINELKFELLSQLSYSPDLAPSDYHLFPILKTWLGGKKFKSNE' A
#
# COMPACT_ATOMS: atom_id res chain seq x y z
N ILE A 1 -12.61 -13.54 4.13
CA ILE A 1 -12.18 -13.07 5.47
C ILE A 1 -12.09 -11.54 5.52
N ALA A 2 -11.43 -10.87 4.57
CA ALA A 2 -11.28 -9.40 4.56
C ALA A 2 -12.61 -8.62 4.59
N MET A 3 -13.61 -9.01 3.78
CA MET A 3 -14.90 -8.30 3.69
C MET A 3 -15.71 -8.33 5.00
N ALA A 4 -15.61 -9.40 5.80
CA ALA A 4 -16.32 -9.49 7.07
C ALA A 4 -15.78 -8.46 8.08
N LYS A 5 -14.45 -8.34 8.17
CA LYS A 5 -13.79 -7.34 9.03
C LYS A 5 -14.03 -5.90 8.58
N ILE A 6 -14.08 -5.65 7.27
CA ILE A 6 -14.37 -4.31 6.73
C ILE A 6 -15.77 -3.84 7.17
N ASN A 7 -16.76 -4.74 7.12
CA ASN A 7 -18.12 -4.46 7.59
C ASN A 7 -18.19 -4.29 9.12
N GLU A 8 -17.49 -5.13 9.89
CA GLU A 8 -17.43 -5.03 11.35
C GLU A 8 -16.86 -3.69 11.81
N LEU A 9 -15.79 -3.24 11.15
CA LEU A 9 -15.10 -1.99 11.44
C LEU A 9 -15.76 -0.76 10.78
N LYS A 10 -16.88 -0.95 10.06
CA LYS A 10 -17.61 0.10 9.32
C LYS A 10 -16.74 0.91 8.37
N PHE A 11 -15.75 0.27 7.74
CA PHE A 11 -14.97 0.92 6.70
C PHE A 11 -15.74 0.93 5.39
N GLU A 12 -15.78 2.09 4.74
CA GLU A 12 -16.28 2.20 3.38
C GLU A 12 -15.23 1.66 2.42
N LEU A 13 -15.60 0.63 1.65
CA LEU A 13 -14.75 0.07 0.62
C LEU A 13 -14.87 0.94 -0.63
N LEU A 14 -13.81 1.71 -0.92
CA LEU A 14 -13.71 2.43 -2.19
C LEU A 14 -13.53 1.42 -3.33
N SER A 15 -14.39 1.50 -4.35
CA SER A 15 -14.26 0.70 -5.56
C SER A 15 -13.05 1.18 -6.35
N GLN A 16 -11.90 0.53 -6.15
CA GLN A 16 -10.71 0.77 -6.96
C GLN A 16 -10.81 -0.05 -8.24
N LEU A 17 -10.65 0.59 -9.40
CA LEU A 17 -10.58 -0.10 -10.68
C LEU A 17 -9.46 -1.15 -10.62
N SER A 18 -9.76 -2.37 -11.09
CA SER A 18 -8.82 -3.48 -11.11
C SER A 18 -7.57 -3.04 -11.89
N TYR A 19 -6.44 -2.88 -11.17
CA TYR A 19 -5.15 -2.46 -11.72
C TYR A 19 -5.05 -1.01 -12.22
N SER A 20 -5.36 -0.03 -11.36
CA SER A 20 -4.97 1.37 -11.59
C SER A 20 -3.83 1.81 -10.65
N PRO A 21 -2.57 1.35 -10.88
CA PRO A 21 -1.43 1.72 -10.05
C PRO A 21 -1.15 3.23 -10.03
N ASP A 22 -1.61 3.97 -11.04
CA ASP A 22 -1.49 5.44 -11.10
C ASP A 22 -2.52 6.17 -10.23
N LEU A 23 -3.58 5.49 -9.78
CA LEU A 23 -4.68 6.11 -9.04
C LEU A 23 -4.52 5.94 -7.53
N ALA A 24 -3.76 4.95 -7.10
CA ALA A 24 -3.49 4.74 -5.70
C ALA A 24 -2.37 5.70 -5.23
N PRO A 25 -2.65 6.62 -4.29
CA PRO A 25 -1.64 7.55 -3.80
C PRO A 25 -0.47 6.83 -3.11
N SER A 26 -0.67 5.62 -2.60
CA SER A 26 0.40 4.74 -2.13
C SER A 26 1.41 4.40 -3.22
N ASP A 27 0.91 4.05 -4.40
CA ASP A 27 1.73 3.48 -5.47
C ASP A 27 2.50 4.53 -6.26
N TYR A 28 1.90 5.68 -6.51
CA TYR A 28 2.55 6.76 -7.24
C TYR A 28 3.35 7.74 -6.36
N HIS A 29 2.96 7.95 -5.10
CA HIS A 29 3.63 8.92 -4.22
C HIS A 29 4.53 8.26 -3.17
N LEU A 30 4.00 7.29 -2.42
CA LEU A 30 4.72 6.75 -1.26
C LEU A 30 5.84 5.78 -1.65
N PHE A 31 5.56 4.79 -2.51
CA PHE A 31 6.56 3.77 -2.86
C PHE A 31 7.79 4.31 -3.62
N PRO A 32 7.68 5.29 -4.54
CA PRO A 32 8.85 5.86 -5.18
C PRO A 32 9.77 6.59 -4.18
N ILE A 33 9.21 7.37 -3.25
CA ILE A 33 9.97 8.05 -2.19
C ILE A 33 10.61 7.04 -1.25
N LEU A 34 9.88 5.98 -0.90
CA LEU A 34 10.43 4.92 -0.05
C LEU A 34 11.57 4.17 -0.76
N LYS A 35 11.44 3.90 -2.06
CA LYS A 35 12.50 3.26 -2.87
C LYS A 35 13.76 4.11 -2.94
N THR A 36 13.63 5.42 -3.11
CA THR A 36 14.82 6.31 -3.12
C THR A 36 15.48 6.36 -1.74
N TRP A 37 14.68 6.38 -0.66
CA TRP A 37 15.22 6.34 0.70
C TRP A 37 15.90 5.01 1.07
N LEU A 38 15.36 3.89 0.57
CA LEU A 38 15.92 2.55 0.78
C LEU A 38 17.08 2.25 -0.17
N GLY A 39 17.22 2.99 -1.27
CA GLY A 39 18.25 2.83 -2.29
C GLY A 39 19.65 3.03 -1.70
N GLY A 40 20.31 1.93 -1.33
CA GLY A 40 21.65 1.93 -0.76
C GLY A 40 21.69 1.55 0.74
N LYS A 41 20.54 1.36 1.39
CA LYS A 41 20.49 0.89 2.77
C LYS A 41 20.52 -0.64 2.80
N LYS A 42 21.59 -1.22 3.36
CA LYS A 42 21.67 -2.65 3.68
C LYS A 42 21.18 -2.88 5.11
N PHE A 43 20.09 -3.61 5.24
CA PHE A 43 19.59 -4.06 6.52
C PHE A 43 20.33 -5.34 6.93
N LYS A 44 20.77 -5.40 8.18
CA LYS A 44 21.53 -6.55 8.72
C LYS A 44 20.63 -7.67 9.23
N SER A 45 19.37 -7.36 9.52
CA SER A 45 18.36 -8.31 9.97
C SER A 45 17.28 -8.43 8.92
N ASN A 46 16.81 -9.66 8.71
CA ASN A 46 15.65 -10.01 7.90
C ASN A 46 14.48 -10.47 8.78
N GLU A 47 14.58 -10.21 10.09
CA GLU A 47 13.56 -10.49 11.10
C GLU A 47 12.57 -9.32 11.21
#